data_AF-A0A839TQR9-F1
#
_entry.id   AF-A0A839TQR9-F1
#
_cell.length_a   1.000
_cell.length_b   1.000
_cell.length_c   1.000
_cell.angle_alpha   90.00
_cell.angle_beta   90.00
_cell.angle_gamma   90.00
#
_symmetry.space_group_name_H-M   'P 1'
#
loop_
_entity.id
_entity.type
_entity.pdbx_description
1 polymer ?
#
loop_
_entity_poly.entity_id
_entity_poly.type
_entity_poly.pdbx_seq_one_letter_code
_entity_poly.pdbx_strand_id
1 'polypeptide(L)'
;MKKIIGAITAACLLMSGSSVYAAVPDKVYMENVEVPNAAPVLKDGRVLVPLRTLANSIHASVSWDAKTQTATVHKWSERVVISLGKNAAMVKQGDWSTKIKLDVPMQNIHNQMYVPLRLWSEWLGYRLEIKGTSVSLQSPLNPMQLAVLNSGDLADARRMMLDMNSRLHYEHEALSSEHTSEGFSTIFLFPQGVGTRYYVISDNLVSRIELKGGMQIVTWQAHISPGVRPVEELFAQQKFTDATGPLPWKNTTYFYYREGSIVNINTYTAGRLDPDGKLNKLAYKLTQDGEIREQSGSLILKLPDEVRTDVKK
;
A
#
# COMPACT_ATOMS: atom_id res chain seq x y z
N MET A 1 -13.67 17.98 -77.77
CA MET A 1 -13.34 17.37 -76.46
C MET A 1 -13.70 18.35 -75.35
N LYS A 2 -14.25 17.83 -74.24
CA LYS A 2 -14.49 18.47 -72.92
C LYS A 2 -15.70 19.41 -72.81
N LYS A 3 -16.53 19.38 -71.76
CA LYS A 3 -16.90 18.42 -70.68
C LYS A 3 -18.13 19.08 -70.01
N ILE A 4 -19.16 18.30 -69.70
CA ILE A 4 -20.45 18.76 -69.15
C ILE A 4 -20.32 19.03 -67.64
N ILE A 5 -20.96 20.10 -67.17
CA ILE A 5 -21.10 20.52 -65.78
C ILE A 5 -22.11 19.59 -65.08
N GLY A 6 -21.73 18.96 -63.97
CA GLY A 6 -22.60 18.14 -63.13
C GLY A 6 -22.47 18.56 -61.67
N ALA A 7 -23.56 19.07 -61.11
CA ALA A 7 -23.71 19.42 -59.70
C ALA A 7 -23.70 18.13 -58.83
N ILE A 8 -22.83 18.08 -57.83
CA ILE A 8 -22.80 17.00 -56.83
C ILE A 8 -23.44 17.53 -55.56
N THR A 9 -24.61 16.98 -55.24
CA THR A 9 -25.33 17.15 -53.98
C THR A 9 -24.55 16.46 -52.86
N ALA A 10 -24.18 17.21 -51.82
CA ALA A 10 -23.57 16.69 -50.61
C ALA A 10 -24.62 15.94 -49.77
N ALA A 11 -24.55 14.60 -49.76
CA ALA A 11 -25.27 13.77 -48.79
C ALA A 11 -24.42 13.66 -47.51
N CYS A 12 -24.76 14.45 -46.50
CA CYS A 12 -24.23 14.29 -45.14
C CYS A 12 -24.65 12.92 -44.57
N LEU A 13 -23.74 11.96 -44.50
CA LEU A 13 -23.86 10.83 -43.57
C LEU A 13 -23.61 11.35 -42.15
N LEU A 14 -24.71 11.65 -41.44
CA LEU A 14 -24.71 11.76 -39.99
C LEU A 14 -24.42 10.37 -39.42
N MET A 15 -23.14 10.08 -39.15
CA MET A 15 -22.79 8.98 -38.25
C MET A 15 -23.20 9.38 -36.84
N SER A 16 -24.41 8.98 -36.45
CA SER A 16 -24.85 8.97 -35.07
C SER A 16 -23.92 8.06 -34.27
N GLY A 17 -22.88 8.65 -33.66
CA GLY A 17 -22.10 7.98 -32.64
C GLY A 17 -23.05 7.55 -31.53
N SER A 18 -23.22 6.24 -31.36
CA SER A 18 -23.99 5.72 -30.25
C SER A 18 -23.24 6.08 -28.97
N SER A 19 -23.82 6.99 -28.18
CA SER A 19 -23.38 7.23 -26.81
C SER A 19 -23.54 5.90 -26.06
N VAL A 20 -22.43 5.21 -25.80
CA VAL A 20 -22.44 4.09 -24.87
C VAL A 20 -22.67 4.71 -23.49
N TYR A 21 -23.92 4.81 -23.07
CA TYR A 21 -24.23 5.09 -21.68
C TYR A 21 -23.66 3.94 -20.87
N ALA A 22 -22.77 4.26 -19.92
CA ALA A 22 -22.30 3.28 -18.96
C ALA A 22 -23.53 2.72 -18.23
N ALA A 23 -23.84 1.44 -18.43
CA ALA A 23 -24.91 0.79 -17.69
C ALA A 23 -24.60 0.82 -16.19
N VAL A 24 -25.64 0.87 -15.35
CA VAL A 24 -25.48 0.64 -13.91
C VAL A 24 -24.88 -0.76 -13.75
N PRO A 25 -23.78 -0.94 -12.99
CA PRO A 25 -23.25 -2.28 -12.74
C PRO A 25 -24.28 -3.11 -11.98
N ASP A 26 -24.45 -4.39 -12.30
CA ASP A 26 -25.38 -5.24 -11.56
C ASP A 26 -24.76 -5.75 -10.24
N LYS A 27 -23.42 -5.79 -10.18
CA LYS A 27 -22.66 -6.36 -9.08
C LYS A 27 -21.40 -5.56 -8.74
N VAL A 28 -21.05 -5.56 -7.46
CA VAL A 28 -19.82 -4.97 -6.91
C VAL A 28 -19.02 -6.07 -6.22
N TYR A 29 -17.73 -6.13 -6.48
CA TYR A 29 -16.82 -7.09 -5.85
C TYR A 29 -15.70 -6.38 -5.09
N MET A 30 -15.30 -6.99 -3.97
CA MET A 30 -14.04 -6.71 -3.29
C MET A 30 -13.11 -7.88 -3.56
N GLU A 31 -12.02 -7.62 -4.28
CA GLU A 31 -11.20 -8.65 -4.92
C GLU A 31 -12.10 -9.60 -5.75
N ASN A 32 -12.15 -10.88 -5.38
CA ASN A 32 -12.98 -11.91 -6.02
C ASN A 32 -14.27 -12.24 -5.26
N VAL A 33 -14.60 -11.47 -4.20
CA VAL A 33 -15.75 -11.72 -3.34
C VAL A 33 -16.84 -10.70 -3.64
N GLU A 34 -18.05 -11.18 -3.95
CA GLU A 34 -19.20 -10.30 -4.17
C GLU A 34 -19.54 -9.55 -2.88
N VAL A 35 -19.76 -8.23 -2.99
CA VAL A 35 -20.21 -7.41 -1.86
C VAL A 35 -21.73 -7.48 -1.80
N PRO A 36 -22.32 -8.21 -0.83
CA PRO A 36 -23.75 -8.39 -0.79
C PRO A 36 -24.46 -7.06 -0.52
N ASN A 37 -25.62 -6.86 -1.15
CA ASN A 37 -26.46 -5.66 -0.96
C ASN A 37 -25.76 -4.33 -1.29
N ALA A 38 -24.76 -4.35 -2.18
CA ALA A 38 -24.04 -3.14 -2.61
C ALA A 38 -24.82 -2.26 -3.59
N ALA A 39 -26.04 -2.67 -4.02
CA ALA A 39 -27.03 -1.96 -4.85
C ALA A 39 -26.50 -0.66 -5.52
N PRO A 40 -25.55 -0.76 -6.47
CA PRO A 40 -24.89 0.41 -7.03
C PRO A 40 -25.88 1.25 -7.83
N VAL A 41 -25.65 2.56 -7.89
CA VAL A 41 -26.47 3.49 -8.68
C VAL A 41 -25.59 4.33 -9.59
N LEU A 42 -26.08 4.63 -10.79
CA LEU A 42 -25.40 5.55 -11.70
C LEU A 42 -26.00 6.96 -11.52
N LYS A 43 -25.15 7.92 -11.17
CA LYS A 43 -25.48 9.35 -11.11
C LYS A 43 -24.41 10.13 -11.84
N ASP A 44 -24.82 10.97 -12.78
CA ASP A 44 -23.93 11.85 -13.56
C ASP A 44 -22.70 11.12 -14.15
N GLY A 45 -22.91 9.90 -14.66
CA GLY A 45 -21.85 9.08 -15.22
C GLY A 45 -20.84 8.55 -14.19
N ARG A 46 -21.23 8.48 -12.91
CA ARG A 46 -20.44 7.89 -11.82
C ARG A 46 -21.23 6.80 -11.13
N VAL A 47 -20.55 5.71 -10.80
CA VAL A 47 -21.08 4.63 -9.98
C VAL A 47 -20.94 5.01 -8.52
N LEU A 48 -22.07 5.07 -7.83
CA LEU A 48 -22.14 5.29 -6.39
C LEU A 48 -22.53 3.98 -5.70
N VAL A 49 -21.99 3.77 -4.51
CA VAL A 49 -22.21 2.56 -3.70
C VAL A 49 -22.56 2.94 -2.26
N PRO A 50 -23.33 2.12 -1.53
CA PRO A 50 -23.66 2.36 -0.14
C PRO A 50 -22.37 2.37 0.71
N LEU A 51 -22.10 3.51 1.36
CA LEU A 51 -20.91 3.80 2.13
C LEU A 51 -20.65 2.71 3.19
N ARG A 52 -21.66 2.37 3.97
CA ARG A 52 -21.55 1.39 5.07
C ARG A 52 -21.35 -0.03 4.55
N THR A 53 -22.04 -0.41 3.48
CA THR A 53 -21.90 -1.74 2.88
C THR A 53 -20.47 -1.98 2.41
N LEU A 54 -19.90 -1.01 1.69
CA LEU A 54 -18.55 -1.14 1.20
C LEU A 54 -17.50 -1.00 2.32
N ALA A 55 -17.72 -0.11 3.31
CA ALA A 55 -16.87 -0.02 4.50
C ALA A 55 -16.76 -1.37 5.23
N ASN A 56 -17.89 -2.02 5.48
CA ASN A 56 -17.92 -3.31 6.18
C ASN A 56 -17.16 -4.39 5.42
N SER A 57 -17.23 -4.40 4.08
CA SER A 57 -16.54 -5.39 3.24
C SER A 57 -15.01 -5.34 3.37
N ILE A 58 -14.46 -4.19 3.79
CA ILE A 58 -13.02 -4.00 4.03
C ILE A 58 -12.69 -3.92 5.52
N HIS A 59 -13.60 -4.33 6.40
CA HIS A 59 -13.47 -4.22 7.86
C HIS A 59 -13.18 -2.80 8.34
N ALA A 60 -13.82 -1.80 7.72
CA ALA A 60 -13.85 -0.41 8.18
C ALA A 60 -15.15 -0.15 8.97
N SER A 61 -15.11 0.82 9.88
CA SER A 61 -16.30 1.27 10.62
C SER A 61 -16.77 2.64 10.12
N VAL A 62 -18.07 2.93 10.29
CA VAL A 62 -18.66 4.22 9.85
C VAL A 62 -19.44 4.85 11.00
N SER A 63 -19.03 6.06 11.38
CA SER A 63 -19.75 6.95 12.30
C SER A 63 -20.48 8.05 11.52
N TRP A 64 -21.60 8.54 12.08
CA TRP A 64 -22.41 9.60 11.48
C TRP A 64 -22.68 10.69 12.52
N ASP A 65 -22.37 11.93 12.18
CA ASP A 65 -22.76 13.11 12.94
C ASP A 65 -23.95 13.78 12.24
N ALA A 66 -25.11 13.72 12.88
CA ALA A 66 -26.35 14.30 12.35
C ALA A 66 -26.36 15.83 12.37
N LYS A 67 -25.66 16.46 13.33
CA LYS A 67 -25.61 17.92 13.46
C LYS A 67 -24.81 18.54 12.33
N THR A 68 -23.69 17.93 11.97
CA THR A 68 -22.82 18.39 10.90
C THR A 68 -23.06 17.68 9.56
N GLN A 69 -24.03 16.76 9.51
CA GLN A 69 -24.34 15.90 8.37
C GLN A 69 -23.10 15.27 7.75
N THR A 70 -22.25 14.68 8.60
CA THR A 70 -20.93 14.20 8.22
C THR A 70 -20.76 12.73 8.56
N ALA A 71 -20.35 11.94 7.58
CA ALA A 71 -19.93 10.56 7.76
C ALA A 71 -18.42 10.52 7.98
N THR A 72 -17.95 9.73 8.94
CA THR A 72 -16.53 9.40 9.08
C THR A 72 -16.35 7.90 8.96
N VAL A 73 -15.56 7.48 7.97
CA VAL A 73 -15.16 6.07 7.81
C VAL A 73 -13.78 5.90 8.43
N HIS A 74 -13.64 4.93 9.32
CA HIS A 74 -12.38 4.62 10.00
C HIS A 74 -11.84 3.30 9.46
N LYS A 75 -10.58 3.31 9.04
CA LYS A 75 -9.85 2.12 8.62
C LYS A 75 -8.42 2.26 9.14
N TRP A 76 -8.04 1.38 10.07
CA TRP A 76 -6.74 1.47 10.75
C TRP A 76 -6.58 2.82 11.50
N SER A 77 -5.42 3.48 11.47
CA SER A 77 -5.27 4.85 11.99
C SER A 77 -5.73 5.94 11.03
N GLU A 78 -6.13 5.56 9.81
CA GLU A 78 -6.65 6.48 8.82
C GLU A 78 -8.17 6.64 8.94
N ARG A 79 -8.65 7.82 8.56
CA ARG A 79 -10.08 8.07 8.41
C ARG A 79 -10.36 8.97 7.24
N VAL A 80 -11.52 8.78 6.62
CA VAL A 80 -12.05 9.71 5.62
C VAL A 80 -13.33 10.36 6.14
N VAL A 81 -13.37 11.69 6.09
CA VAL A 81 -14.47 12.53 6.54
C VAL A 81 -15.21 13.06 5.32
N ILE A 82 -16.52 12.82 5.25
CA ILE A 82 -17.34 13.08 4.07
C ILE A 82 -18.61 13.81 4.52
N SER A 83 -18.75 15.07 4.13
CA SER A 83 -19.94 15.86 4.44
C SER A 83 -20.99 15.73 3.35
N LEU A 84 -22.26 15.60 3.74
CA LEU A 84 -23.39 15.47 2.82
C LEU A 84 -23.46 16.66 1.85
N GLY A 85 -23.68 16.37 0.57
CA GLY A 85 -23.80 17.38 -0.49
C GLY A 85 -22.51 18.14 -0.83
N LYS A 86 -21.36 17.78 -0.24
CA LYS A 86 -20.07 18.38 -0.58
C LYS A 86 -19.31 17.54 -1.59
N ASN A 87 -18.66 18.19 -2.57
CA ASN A 87 -17.88 17.56 -3.64
C ASN A 87 -16.45 17.23 -3.21
N ALA A 88 -16.25 16.89 -1.95
CA ALA A 88 -14.94 16.55 -1.42
C ALA A 88 -15.04 15.67 -0.18
N ALA A 89 -14.04 14.81 -0.03
CA ALA A 89 -13.76 14.04 1.16
C ALA A 89 -12.39 14.44 1.71
N MET A 90 -12.22 14.38 3.03
CA MET A 90 -10.95 14.69 3.70
C MET A 90 -10.38 13.41 4.31
N VAL A 91 -9.25 12.95 3.77
CA VAL A 91 -8.48 11.85 4.38
C VAL A 91 -7.60 12.44 5.47
N LYS A 92 -7.55 11.79 6.63
CA LYS A 92 -6.80 12.21 7.80
C LYS A 92 -6.03 11.04 8.42
N GLN A 93 -4.82 11.31 8.89
CA GLN A 93 -3.93 10.37 9.56
C GLN A 93 -3.01 11.17 10.49
N GLY A 94 -3.12 10.99 11.81
CA GLY A 94 -2.50 11.90 12.77
C GLY A 94 -2.84 13.37 12.45
N ASP A 95 -1.80 14.21 12.37
CA ASP A 95 -1.89 15.63 11.99
C ASP A 95 -1.94 15.86 10.47
N TRP A 96 -1.64 14.83 9.67
CA TRP A 96 -1.68 14.93 8.21
C TRP A 96 -3.12 14.87 7.69
N SER A 97 -3.41 15.66 6.67
CA SER A 97 -4.67 15.56 5.94
C SER A 97 -4.51 15.90 4.46
N THR A 98 -5.33 15.27 3.63
CA THR A 98 -5.43 15.56 2.20
C THR A 98 -6.86 15.49 1.72
N LYS A 99 -7.13 16.21 0.63
CA LYS A 99 -8.46 16.33 0.04
C LYS A 99 -8.59 15.43 -1.19
N ILE A 100 -9.61 14.58 -1.19
CA ILE A 100 -10.09 13.85 -2.37
C ILE A 100 -11.26 14.62 -2.97
N LYS A 101 -11.19 14.93 -4.27
CA LYS A 101 -12.31 15.56 -4.99
C LYS A 101 -13.35 14.49 -5.31
N LEU A 102 -14.61 14.79 -5.04
CA LEU A 102 -15.73 13.93 -5.44
C LEU A 102 -16.41 14.54 -6.66
N ASP A 103 -16.43 13.79 -7.77
CA ASP A 103 -17.13 14.21 -9.00
C ASP A 103 -18.64 14.30 -8.78
N VAL A 104 -19.18 13.44 -7.91
CA VAL A 104 -20.57 13.47 -7.42
C VAL A 104 -20.50 13.47 -5.88
N PRO A 105 -21.21 14.38 -5.19
CA PRO A 105 -21.16 14.44 -3.74
C PRO A 105 -21.76 13.18 -3.11
N MET A 106 -21.49 12.96 -1.83
CA MET A 106 -22.24 11.96 -1.06
C MET A 106 -23.73 12.31 -1.08
N GLN A 107 -24.58 11.31 -1.33
CA GLN A 107 -26.04 11.45 -1.41
C GLN A 107 -26.73 10.53 -0.41
N ASN A 108 -27.86 10.96 0.14
CA ASN A 108 -28.77 10.08 0.86
C ASN A 108 -29.80 9.52 -0.13
N ILE A 109 -29.78 8.21 -0.35
CA ILE A 109 -30.71 7.50 -1.22
C ILE A 109 -31.35 6.40 -0.39
N HIS A 110 -32.68 6.45 -0.24
CA HIS A 110 -33.43 5.48 0.57
C HIS A 110 -32.85 5.26 1.98
N ASN A 111 -32.52 6.35 2.67
CA ASN A 111 -31.96 6.33 4.03
C ASN A 111 -30.57 5.65 4.14
N GLN A 112 -29.83 5.60 3.04
CA GLN A 112 -28.46 5.11 3.00
C GLN A 112 -27.57 6.18 2.35
N MET A 113 -26.38 6.36 2.90
CA MET A 113 -25.38 7.27 2.33
C MET A 113 -24.64 6.56 1.20
N TYR A 114 -24.66 7.16 0.01
CA TYR A 114 -24.00 6.69 -1.19
C TYR A 114 -22.82 7.59 -1.53
N VAL A 115 -21.69 6.99 -1.87
CA VAL A 115 -20.46 7.70 -2.27
C VAL A 115 -19.94 7.15 -3.59
N PRO A 116 -19.19 7.95 -4.38
CA PRO A 116 -18.53 7.44 -5.57
C PRO A 116 -17.60 6.27 -5.26
N LEU A 117 -17.66 5.20 -6.06
CA LEU A 117 -16.79 4.03 -5.90
C LEU A 117 -15.30 4.39 -5.97
N ARG A 118 -14.95 5.43 -6.74
CA ARG A 118 -13.57 5.96 -6.87
C ARG A 118 -12.98 6.45 -5.55
N LEU A 119 -13.80 6.89 -4.59
CA LEU A 119 -13.31 7.32 -3.28
C LEU A 119 -12.41 6.27 -2.62
N TRP A 120 -12.76 5.00 -2.74
CA TRP A 120 -12.03 3.88 -2.13
C TRP A 120 -10.71 3.59 -2.83
N SER A 121 -10.66 3.79 -4.14
CA SER A 121 -9.45 3.72 -4.94
C SER A 121 -8.48 4.85 -4.59
N GLU A 122 -8.97 6.09 -4.50
CA GLU A 122 -8.12 7.25 -4.17
C GLU A 122 -7.68 7.27 -2.70
N TRP A 123 -8.52 6.79 -1.78
CA TRP A 123 -8.18 6.75 -0.36
C TRP A 123 -7.20 5.61 -0.03
N LEU A 124 -7.56 4.37 -0.39
CA LEU A 124 -6.86 3.15 0.04
C LEU A 124 -5.99 2.52 -1.05
N GLY A 125 -5.98 3.07 -2.26
CA GLY A 125 -5.12 2.58 -3.35
C GLY A 125 -5.67 1.39 -4.15
N TYR A 126 -6.89 0.91 -3.87
CA TYR A 126 -7.49 -0.17 -4.67
C TYR A 126 -7.55 0.18 -6.16
N ARG A 127 -7.27 -0.79 -7.02
CA ARG A 127 -7.49 -0.65 -8.46
C ARG A 127 -8.95 -0.91 -8.78
N LEU A 128 -9.56 -0.08 -9.64
CA LEU A 128 -10.89 -0.35 -10.17
C LEU A 128 -10.79 -1.16 -11.45
N GLU A 129 -11.55 -2.25 -11.52
CA GLU A 129 -11.70 -3.05 -12.74
C GLU A 129 -13.18 -3.20 -13.10
N ILE A 130 -13.46 -3.22 -14.40
CA ILE A 130 -14.79 -3.43 -14.95
C ILE A 130 -14.72 -4.68 -15.83
N LYS A 131 -15.61 -5.63 -15.57
CA LYS A 131 -15.74 -6.86 -16.37
C LYS A 131 -17.21 -7.14 -16.66
N GLY A 132 -17.62 -7.01 -17.92
CA GLY A 132 -19.02 -7.07 -18.31
C GLY A 132 -19.82 -5.98 -17.58
N THR A 133 -20.86 -6.37 -16.86
CA THR A 133 -21.68 -5.47 -16.03
C THR A 133 -21.25 -5.42 -14.56
N SER A 134 -20.09 -5.98 -14.22
CA SER A 134 -19.58 -5.99 -12.84
C SER A 134 -18.43 -5.00 -12.67
N VAL A 135 -18.37 -4.39 -11.48
CA VAL A 135 -17.25 -3.54 -11.05
C VAL A 135 -16.58 -4.17 -9.84
N SER A 136 -15.25 -4.06 -9.74
CA SER A 136 -14.49 -4.62 -8.62
C SER A 136 -13.39 -3.69 -8.13
N LEU A 137 -13.22 -3.64 -6.81
CA LEU A 137 -12.04 -3.07 -6.15
C LEU A 137 -11.02 -4.20 -5.98
N GLN A 138 -9.93 -4.14 -6.73
CA GLN A 138 -8.85 -5.11 -6.73
C GLN A 138 -7.64 -4.55 -5.99
N SER A 139 -6.75 -5.46 -5.58
CA SER A 139 -5.44 -5.11 -5.05
C SER A 139 -4.72 -4.08 -5.95
N PRO A 140 -3.97 -3.11 -5.37
CA PRO A 140 -3.14 -2.21 -6.17
C PRO A 140 -2.13 -2.97 -7.04
N LEU A 141 -1.72 -4.17 -6.61
CA LEU A 141 -0.76 -5.00 -7.32
C LEU A 141 -1.39 -5.70 -8.53
N ASN A 142 -0.62 -5.82 -9.60
CA ASN A 142 -1.04 -6.58 -10.77
C ASN A 142 -0.87 -8.11 -10.54
N PRO A 143 -1.49 -8.97 -11.37
CA PRO A 143 -1.41 -10.42 -11.19
C PRO A 143 0.02 -11.00 -11.16
N MET A 144 0.96 -10.40 -11.90
CA MET A 144 2.36 -10.85 -11.92
C MET A 144 3.07 -10.53 -10.61
N GLN A 145 2.86 -9.34 -10.05
CA GLN A 145 3.37 -8.96 -8.73
C GLN A 145 2.78 -9.84 -7.62
N LEU A 146 1.48 -10.10 -7.69
CA LEU A 146 0.81 -11.02 -6.77
C LEU A 146 1.36 -12.44 -6.87
N ALA A 147 1.67 -12.94 -8.07
CA ALA A 147 2.27 -14.26 -8.25
C ALA A 147 3.64 -14.36 -7.55
N VAL A 148 4.51 -13.34 -7.71
CA VAL A 148 5.80 -13.28 -6.99
C VAL A 148 5.60 -13.32 -5.48
N LEU A 149 4.66 -12.52 -4.96
CA LEU A 149 4.41 -12.43 -3.53
C LEU A 149 3.65 -13.63 -2.96
N ASN A 150 2.87 -14.38 -3.75
CA ASN A 150 2.08 -15.51 -3.25
C ASN A 150 2.77 -16.86 -3.41
N SER A 151 3.63 -17.04 -4.41
CA SER A 151 4.25 -18.34 -4.73
C SER A 151 5.66 -18.27 -5.32
N GLY A 152 6.21 -17.08 -5.58
CA GLY A 152 7.55 -16.90 -6.13
C GLY A 152 8.68 -17.26 -5.15
N ASP A 153 9.93 -17.15 -5.63
CA ASP A 153 11.13 -17.34 -4.80
C ASP A 153 11.17 -16.35 -3.63
N LEU A 154 11.79 -16.76 -2.52
CA LEU A 154 11.90 -15.94 -1.33
C LEU A 154 12.63 -14.62 -1.58
N ALA A 155 13.74 -14.64 -2.33
CA ALA A 155 14.51 -13.43 -2.60
C ALA A 155 13.73 -12.45 -3.48
N ASP A 156 13.00 -12.97 -4.48
CA ASP A 156 12.17 -12.16 -5.38
C ASP A 156 10.99 -11.52 -4.64
N ALA A 157 10.35 -12.26 -3.72
CA ALA A 157 9.28 -11.72 -2.89
C ALA A 157 9.78 -10.59 -1.98
N ARG A 158 10.95 -10.77 -1.35
CA ARG A 158 11.57 -9.72 -0.52
C ARG A 158 11.96 -8.51 -1.35
N ARG A 159 12.54 -8.73 -2.54
CA ARG A 159 12.87 -7.66 -3.49
C ARG A 159 11.61 -6.87 -3.88
N MET A 160 10.54 -7.58 -4.24
CA MET A 160 9.25 -6.97 -4.54
C MET A 160 8.74 -6.11 -3.38
N MET A 161 8.81 -6.60 -2.14
CA MET A 161 8.40 -5.81 -0.97
C MET A 161 9.23 -4.54 -0.80
N LEU A 162 10.53 -4.55 -1.08
CA LEU A 162 11.37 -3.35 -0.98
C LEU A 162 11.15 -2.37 -2.14
N ASP A 163 10.89 -2.88 -3.34
CA ASP A 163 10.70 -2.07 -4.56
C ASP A 163 9.26 -1.52 -4.69
N MET A 164 8.34 -1.96 -3.83
CA MET A 164 6.95 -1.47 -3.82
C MET A 164 6.91 0.02 -3.47
N ASN A 165 6.62 0.85 -4.48
CA ASN A 165 6.40 2.29 -4.30
C ASN A 165 4.94 2.62 -3.93
N SER A 166 4.28 1.75 -3.15
CA SER A 166 2.92 1.99 -2.68
C SER A 166 2.92 2.85 -1.43
N ARG A 167 1.89 3.69 -1.26
CA ARG A 167 1.65 4.38 0.00
C ARG A 167 1.58 3.35 1.14
N LEU A 168 2.33 3.59 2.22
CA LEU A 168 2.20 2.82 3.45
C LEU A 168 0.93 3.23 4.18
N HIS A 169 0.15 2.23 4.59
CA HIS A 169 -0.94 2.39 5.53
C HIS A 169 -0.47 2.03 6.94
N TYR A 170 -1.15 2.52 7.97
CA TYR A 170 -0.70 2.33 9.35
C TYR A 170 -1.86 1.80 10.20
N GLU A 171 -1.65 0.66 10.87
CA GLU A 171 -2.64 0.05 11.76
C GLU A 171 -2.90 0.90 13.01
N HIS A 172 -1.87 1.62 13.45
CA HIS A 172 -1.86 2.51 14.61
C HIS A 172 -1.33 3.89 14.23
N GLU A 173 -1.45 4.88 15.13
CA GLU A 173 -0.87 6.20 14.88
C GLU A 173 0.64 6.07 14.64
N ALA A 174 1.12 6.80 13.63
CA ALA A 174 2.50 6.73 13.18
C ALA A 174 3.44 7.45 14.17
N LEU A 175 4.58 6.85 14.46
CA LEU A 175 5.66 7.52 15.20
C LEU A 175 6.55 8.30 14.24
N SER A 176 7.07 9.45 14.69
CA SER A 176 8.07 10.25 13.97
C SER A 176 9.47 9.74 14.25
N SER A 177 10.34 9.67 13.24
CA SER A 177 11.77 9.45 13.48
C SER A 177 12.46 10.71 14.01
N GLU A 178 13.51 10.52 14.79
CA GLU A 178 14.42 11.60 15.19
C GLU A 178 15.75 11.42 14.44
N HIS A 179 16.02 12.30 13.47
CA HIS A 179 17.30 12.30 12.77
C HIS A 179 18.41 12.77 13.70
N THR A 180 19.39 11.91 13.94
CA THR A 180 20.45 12.16 14.93
C THR A 180 21.88 12.06 14.36
N SER A 181 22.05 11.80 13.06
CA SER A 181 23.38 11.58 12.46
C SER A 181 23.56 12.18 11.07
N GLU A 182 24.83 12.43 10.70
CA GLU A 182 25.25 12.72 9.33
C GLU A 182 25.26 11.42 8.51
N GLY A 183 24.49 11.38 7.41
CA GLY A 183 24.36 10.23 6.52
C GLY A 183 23.04 9.46 6.69
N PHE A 184 22.70 8.66 5.69
CA PHE A 184 21.48 7.86 5.68
C PHE A 184 21.82 6.38 5.78
N SER A 185 21.15 5.67 6.68
CA SER A 185 21.31 4.23 6.87
C SER A 185 19.96 3.59 7.12
N THR A 186 19.61 2.60 6.30
CA THR A 186 18.39 1.82 6.44
C THR A 186 18.76 0.35 6.63
N ILE A 187 18.21 -0.28 7.66
CA ILE A 187 18.36 -1.71 7.90
C ILE A 187 17.01 -2.38 7.67
N PHE A 188 17.02 -3.44 6.86
CA PHE A 188 15.90 -4.31 6.61
C PHE A 188 16.16 -5.67 7.25
N LEU A 189 15.20 -6.15 8.05
CA LEU A 189 15.26 -7.42 8.74
C LEU A 189 14.06 -8.26 8.32
N PHE A 190 14.31 -9.31 7.54
CA PHE A 190 13.27 -10.27 7.17
C PHE A 190 13.34 -11.47 8.11
N PRO A 191 12.26 -11.83 8.82
CA PRO A 191 12.21 -13.10 9.55
C PRO A 191 12.53 -14.26 8.62
N GLN A 192 13.24 -15.26 9.13
CA GLN A 192 13.64 -16.43 8.35
C GLN A 192 12.43 -17.08 7.65
N GLY A 193 12.56 -17.33 6.35
CA GLY A 193 11.54 -17.93 5.49
C GLY A 193 10.37 -17.02 5.13
N VAL A 194 10.34 -15.78 5.61
CA VAL A 194 9.24 -14.83 5.37
C VAL A 194 9.64 -13.81 4.32
N GLY A 195 8.86 -13.72 3.24
CA GLY A 195 9.02 -12.78 2.13
C GLY A 195 8.05 -11.60 2.15
N THR A 196 6.88 -11.72 2.79
CA THR A 196 5.82 -10.69 2.75
C THR A 196 5.71 -9.84 4.02
N ARG A 197 6.74 -9.89 4.88
CA ARG A 197 6.84 -9.10 6.11
C ARG A 197 8.30 -8.86 6.47
N TYR A 198 8.60 -7.64 6.90
CA TYR A 198 9.92 -7.26 7.36
C TYR A 198 9.85 -6.17 8.42
N TYR A 199 10.97 -5.98 9.11
CA TYR A 199 11.21 -4.79 9.91
C TYR A 199 12.15 -3.87 9.13
N VAL A 200 11.89 -2.58 9.19
CA VAL A 200 12.80 -1.55 8.71
C VAL A 200 13.21 -0.68 9.90
N ILE A 201 14.50 -0.39 9.99
CA ILE A 201 15.07 0.53 10.96
C ILE A 201 15.69 1.68 10.17
N SER A 202 15.21 2.89 10.43
CA SER A 202 15.80 4.14 9.95
C SER A 202 15.94 5.06 11.15
N ASP A 203 17.13 5.64 11.32
CA ASP A 203 17.46 6.43 12.50
C ASP A 203 17.20 5.64 13.80
N ASN A 204 16.37 6.18 14.70
CA ASN A 204 15.91 5.51 15.91
C ASN A 204 14.57 4.77 15.75
N LEU A 205 13.91 4.84 14.59
CA LEU A 205 12.57 4.28 14.40
C LEU A 205 12.63 2.89 13.79
N VAL A 206 12.02 1.92 14.45
CA VAL A 206 11.74 0.60 13.87
C VAL A 206 10.28 0.48 13.48
N SER A 207 10.02 -0.03 12.28
CA SER A 207 8.67 -0.27 11.77
C SER A 207 8.54 -1.70 11.25
N ARG A 208 7.47 -2.40 11.63
CA ARG A 208 7.10 -3.69 11.08
C ARG A 208 6.09 -3.51 9.96
N ILE A 209 6.49 -3.88 8.76
CA ILE A 209 5.67 -3.77 7.54
C ILE A 209 5.19 -5.16 7.13
N GLU A 210 3.89 -5.28 6.88
CA GLU A 210 3.23 -6.52 6.42
C GLU A 210 2.42 -6.26 5.15
N LEU A 211 2.43 -7.21 4.24
CA LEU A 211 1.51 -7.23 3.10
C LEU A 211 0.14 -7.75 3.54
N LYS A 212 -0.93 -6.95 3.42
CA LYS A 212 -2.32 -7.43 3.57
C LYS A 212 -3.17 -6.86 2.41
N GLY A 213 -3.88 -7.71 1.67
CA GLY A 213 -4.65 -7.28 0.49
C GLY A 213 -3.79 -6.66 -0.63
N GLY A 214 -2.51 -7.03 -0.69
CA GLY A 214 -1.50 -6.42 -1.58
C GLY A 214 -1.13 -4.97 -1.25
N MET A 215 -1.56 -4.45 -0.10
CA MET A 215 -1.12 -3.18 0.46
C MET A 215 -0.05 -3.42 1.52
N GLN A 216 0.94 -2.55 1.59
CA GLN A 216 1.89 -2.53 2.70
C GLN A 216 1.32 -1.76 3.88
N ILE A 217 1.28 -2.43 5.03
CA ILE A 217 0.74 -1.89 6.27
C ILE A 217 1.80 -1.94 7.35
N VAL A 218 2.08 -0.80 7.95
CA VAL A 218 2.83 -0.67 9.19
C VAL A 218 1.93 -1.13 10.33
N THR A 219 2.25 -2.30 10.89
CA THR A 219 1.42 -2.96 11.93
C THR A 219 1.95 -2.73 13.33
N TRP A 220 3.21 -2.32 13.43
CA TRP A 220 3.86 -2.05 14.69
C TRP A 220 5.02 -1.07 14.47
N GLN A 221 5.24 -0.17 15.42
CA GLN A 221 6.41 0.71 15.45
C GLN A 221 6.91 0.89 16.87
N ALA A 222 8.19 1.27 17.03
CA ALA A 222 8.73 1.79 18.26
C ALA A 222 10.01 2.57 18.03
N HIS A 223 10.41 3.37 19.02
CA HIS A 223 11.76 3.93 19.07
C HIS A 223 12.73 2.92 19.67
N ILE A 224 13.92 2.84 19.11
CA ILE A 224 15.06 2.13 19.69
C ILE A 224 15.77 3.11 20.61
N SER A 225 15.94 2.71 21.87
CA SER A 225 16.63 3.57 22.84
C SER A 225 18.07 3.85 22.38
N PRO A 226 18.52 5.11 22.34
CA PRO A 226 19.90 5.43 22.00
C PRO A 226 20.85 4.75 22.99
N GLY A 227 21.96 4.20 22.49
CA GLY A 227 22.91 3.47 23.31
C GLY A 227 24.26 3.29 22.63
N VAL A 228 25.24 2.79 23.39
CA VAL A 228 26.61 2.52 22.91
C VAL A 228 26.67 1.26 22.03
N ARG A 229 25.59 0.48 21.96
CA ARG A 229 25.51 -0.78 21.20
C ARG A 229 24.94 -0.57 19.79
N PRO A 230 25.29 -1.44 18.82
CA PRO A 230 24.68 -1.41 17.50
C PRO A 230 23.15 -1.57 17.54
N VAL A 231 22.46 -0.88 16.63
CA VAL A 231 20.99 -0.81 16.60
C VAL A 231 20.34 -2.18 16.40
N GLU A 232 20.97 -3.07 15.61
CA GLU A 232 20.53 -4.45 15.41
C GLU A 232 20.57 -5.29 16.70
N GLU A 233 21.52 -5.02 17.59
CA GLU A 233 21.64 -5.72 18.87
C GLU A 233 20.54 -5.24 19.83
N LEU A 234 20.29 -3.93 19.87
CA LEU A 234 19.21 -3.34 20.66
C LEU A 234 17.84 -3.82 20.18
N PHE A 235 17.67 -3.97 18.88
CA PHE A 235 16.48 -4.60 18.29
C PHE A 235 16.29 -6.04 18.79
N ALA A 236 17.34 -6.86 18.76
CA ALA A 236 17.28 -8.26 19.21
C ALA A 236 17.01 -8.38 20.73
N GLN A 237 17.58 -7.48 21.53
CA GLN A 237 17.36 -7.39 22.99
C GLN A 237 16.02 -6.75 23.39
N GLN A 238 15.24 -6.34 22.40
CA GLN A 238 13.92 -5.74 22.56
C GLN A 238 13.93 -4.43 23.37
N LYS A 239 14.96 -3.61 23.18
CA LYS A 239 15.12 -2.34 23.89
C LYS A 239 14.40 -1.21 23.14
N PHE A 240 13.09 -1.13 23.36
CA PHE A 240 12.23 -0.14 22.72
C PHE A 240 11.49 0.77 23.70
N THR A 241 11.11 1.95 23.22
CA THR A 241 10.17 2.88 23.88
C THR A 241 9.03 3.24 22.92
N ASP A 242 7.93 3.75 23.47
CA ASP A 242 6.80 4.32 22.71
C ASP A 242 6.15 3.36 21.70
N ALA A 243 6.21 2.06 21.95
CA ALA A 243 5.73 1.06 21.01
C ALA A 243 4.23 1.22 20.71
N THR A 244 3.88 1.22 19.42
CA THR A 244 2.49 1.23 18.93
C THR A 244 2.16 -0.11 18.28
N GLY A 245 1.02 -0.68 18.65
CA GLY A 245 0.55 -1.99 18.17
C GLY A 245 1.00 -3.19 19.01
N PRO A 246 0.54 -4.40 18.66
CA PRO A 246 0.86 -5.61 19.43
C PRO A 246 2.34 -5.99 19.28
N LEU A 247 2.98 -6.32 20.41
CA LEU A 247 4.37 -6.78 20.46
C LEU A 247 4.60 -7.94 19.46
N PRO A 248 5.42 -7.78 18.42
CA PRO A 248 5.46 -8.72 17.32
C PRO A 248 6.50 -9.85 17.48
N TRP A 249 7.05 -10.05 18.69
CA TRP A 249 8.23 -10.90 18.88
C TRP A 249 7.97 -12.39 18.77
N LYS A 250 8.81 -13.01 17.95
CA LYS A 250 9.10 -14.43 17.95
C LYS A 250 10.61 -14.58 17.97
N ASN A 251 11.11 -15.47 18.82
CA ASN A 251 12.53 -15.81 18.82
C ASN A 251 12.88 -16.45 17.46
N THR A 252 13.56 -15.71 16.58
CA THR A 252 13.84 -16.14 15.21
C THR A 252 15.13 -15.52 14.70
N THR A 253 15.74 -16.19 13.74
CA THR A 253 16.81 -15.62 12.92
C THR A 253 16.21 -14.67 11.90
N TYR A 254 16.95 -13.62 11.54
CA TYR A 254 16.60 -12.69 10.47
C TYR A 254 17.65 -12.71 9.36
N PHE A 255 17.19 -12.62 8.12
CA PHE A 255 18.03 -12.12 7.03
C PHE A 255 18.21 -10.62 7.23
N TYR A 256 19.45 -10.20 7.39
CA TYR A 256 19.86 -8.82 7.60
C TYR A 256 20.31 -8.22 6.27
N TYR A 257 19.82 -7.03 5.96
CA TYR A 257 20.28 -6.25 4.82
C TYR A 257 20.33 -4.77 5.18
N ARG A 258 21.50 -4.15 5.05
CA ARG A 258 21.70 -2.72 5.34
C ARG A 258 22.15 -1.99 4.09
N GLU A 259 21.55 -0.83 3.88
CA GLU A 259 21.96 0.15 2.88
C GLU A 259 22.41 1.42 3.62
N GLY A 260 23.58 1.93 3.28
CA GLY A 260 24.10 3.17 3.85
C GLY A 260 24.64 4.07 2.75
N SER A 261 24.41 5.37 2.87
CA SER A 261 24.87 6.37 1.91
C SER A 261 25.43 7.60 2.63
N ILE A 262 26.63 8.02 2.21
CA ILE A 262 27.29 9.24 2.67
C ILE A 262 27.94 9.88 1.45
N VAL A 263 27.48 11.08 1.08
CA VAL A 263 27.96 11.84 -0.10
C VAL A 263 27.87 11.00 -1.38
N ASN A 264 28.99 10.53 -1.91
CA ASN A 264 29.11 9.73 -3.14
C ASN A 264 29.46 8.26 -2.86
N ILE A 265 29.47 7.86 -1.58
CA ILE A 265 29.78 6.50 -1.12
C ILE A 265 28.49 5.81 -0.73
N ASN A 266 28.23 4.65 -1.34
CA ASN A 266 27.15 3.75 -0.92
C ASN A 266 27.72 2.43 -0.43
N THR A 267 27.16 1.91 0.65
CA THR A 267 27.53 0.63 1.25
C THR A 267 26.31 -0.27 1.37
N TYR A 268 26.49 -1.54 1.05
CA TYR A 268 25.48 -2.57 1.15
C TYR A 268 26.06 -3.72 1.96
N THR A 269 25.35 -4.20 2.97
CA THR A 269 25.77 -5.33 3.79
C THR A 269 24.62 -6.32 3.89
N ALA A 270 24.88 -7.59 3.61
CA ALA A 270 23.92 -8.67 3.86
C ALA A 270 24.49 -9.69 4.85
N GLY A 271 23.62 -10.31 5.63
CA GLY A 271 24.05 -11.27 6.63
C GLY A 271 22.91 -11.93 7.39
N ARG A 272 23.26 -12.54 8.50
CA ARG A 272 22.37 -13.25 9.40
C ARG A 272 22.40 -12.59 10.77
N LEU A 273 21.27 -12.10 11.23
CA LEU A 273 21.10 -11.62 12.60
C LEU A 273 20.50 -12.74 13.44
N ASP A 274 21.30 -13.25 14.37
CA ASP A 274 20.87 -14.22 15.36
C ASP A 274 19.88 -13.61 16.37
N PRO A 275 19.03 -14.43 17.02
CA PRO A 275 18.11 -13.92 18.02
C PRO A 275 18.77 -13.29 19.25
N ASP A 276 20.05 -13.59 19.51
CA ASP A 276 20.85 -12.99 20.57
C ASP A 276 21.45 -11.62 20.19
N GLY A 277 21.22 -11.16 18.95
CA GLY A 277 21.75 -9.91 18.42
C GLY A 277 23.09 -10.05 17.69
N LYS A 278 23.65 -11.25 17.60
CA LYS A 278 24.92 -11.47 16.89
C LYS A 278 24.72 -11.36 15.38
N LEU A 279 25.32 -10.35 14.77
CA LEU A 279 25.35 -10.18 13.32
C LEU A 279 26.52 -10.97 12.70
N ASN A 280 26.20 -11.92 11.83
CA ASN A 280 27.18 -12.60 10.99
C ASN A 280 27.09 -12.02 9.57
N LYS A 281 28.05 -11.17 9.19
CA LYS A 281 28.12 -10.57 7.85
C LYS A 281 28.53 -11.62 6.83
N LEU A 282 27.80 -11.71 5.72
CA LEU A 282 28.00 -12.70 4.66
C LEU A 282 28.33 -12.06 3.31
N ALA A 283 27.92 -10.80 3.11
CA ALA A 283 28.21 -10.07 1.90
C ALA A 283 28.38 -8.58 2.17
N TYR A 284 29.18 -7.94 1.33
CA TYR A 284 29.47 -6.52 1.38
C TYR A 284 29.65 -5.97 -0.03
N LYS A 285 29.23 -4.72 -0.25
CA LYS A 285 29.54 -3.97 -1.46
C LYS A 285 29.71 -2.51 -1.11
N LEU A 286 30.80 -1.90 -1.55
CA LEU A 286 31.04 -0.47 -1.51
C LEU A 286 31.10 0.06 -2.94
N THR A 287 30.35 1.12 -3.20
CA THR A 287 30.47 1.91 -4.44
C THR A 287 30.87 3.34 -4.10
N GLN A 288 31.77 3.92 -4.88
CA GLN A 288 32.14 5.33 -4.79
C GLN A 288 32.09 5.95 -6.18
N ASP A 289 31.36 7.05 -6.34
CA ASP A 289 31.11 7.68 -7.65
C ASP A 289 30.44 6.73 -8.65
N GLY A 290 29.59 5.84 -8.15
CA GLY A 290 28.91 4.81 -8.96
C GLY A 290 29.76 3.60 -9.32
N GLU A 291 31.07 3.62 -9.07
CA GLU A 291 31.97 2.51 -9.34
C GLU A 291 32.10 1.58 -8.14
N ILE A 292 32.12 0.26 -8.39
CA ILE A 292 32.37 -0.74 -7.35
C ILE A 292 33.84 -0.64 -6.92
N ARG A 293 34.07 -0.41 -5.63
CA ARG A 293 35.42 -0.36 -5.02
C ARG A 293 35.73 -1.65 -4.26
N GLU A 294 34.72 -2.21 -3.60
CA GLU A 294 34.84 -3.46 -2.86
C GLU A 294 33.55 -4.28 -3.03
N GLN A 295 33.69 -5.59 -3.18
CA GLN A 295 32.56 -6.51 -3.18
C GLN A 295 32.98 -7.88 -2.69
N SER A 296 32.15 -8.49 -1.84
CA SER A 296 32.30 -9.86 -1.38
C SER A 296 30.92 -10.50 -1.13
N GLY A 297 30.85 -11.82 -1.29
CA GLY A 297 29.62 -12.58 -1.05
C GLY A 297 28.50 -12.25 -2.04
N SER A 298 27.26 -12.57 -1.64
CA SER A 298 26.04 -12.38 -2.43
C SER A 298 25.06 -11.46 -1.71
N LEU A 299 24.56 -10.44 -2.40
CA LEU A 299 23.50 -9.53 -1.92
C LEU A 299 22.09 -10.01 -2.31
N ILE A 300 21.93 -11.27 -2.71
CA ILE A 300 20.61 -11.87 -2.87
C ILE A 300 19.87 -11.79 -1.53
N LEU A 301 18.59 -11.42 -1.56
CA LEU A 301 17.81 -11.14 -0.35
C LEU A 301 17.36 -12.40 0.40
N LYS A 302 18.22 -13.41 0.54
CA LYS A 302 17.99 -14.60 1.35
C LYS A 302 19.29 -15.20 1.86
N LEU A 303 19.23 -15.89 2.99
CA LEU A 303 20.35 -16.69 3.49
C LEU A 303 20.59 -17.90 2.57
N PRO A 304 21.81 -18.47 2.59
CA PRO A 304 22.05 -19.77 1.96
C PRO A 304 21.06 -20.82 2.47
N ASP A 305 20.49 -21.60 1.54
CA ASP A 305 19.52 -22.68 1.82
C ASP A 305 18.23 -22.25 2.54
N GLU A 306 17.92 -20.95 2.55
CA GLU A 306 16.70 -20.44 3.18
C GLU A 306 15.44 -20.80 2.38
N VAL A 307 14.53 -21.54 3.02
CA VAL A 307 13.27 -21.96 2.42
C VAL A 307 12.14 -21.03 2.81
N ARG A 308 11.30 -20.66 1.84
CA ARG A 308 10.11 -19.84 2.04
C ARG A 308 9.03 -20.59 2.83
N THR A 309 8.44 -19.94 3.83
CA THR A 309 7.46 -20.53 4.77
C THR A 309 6.14 -19.80 4.87
N ASP A 310 6.01 -18.61 4.26
CA ASP A 310 4.85 -17.73 4.41
C ASP A 310 3.85 -17.79 3.23
N VAL A 311 4.05 -18.74 2.32
CA VAL A 311 3.09 -19.04 1.25
C VAL A 311 2.06 -20.04 1.75
N LYS A 312 0.78 -19.82 1.43
CA LYS A 312 -0.24 -20.85 1.63
C LYS A 312 0.03 -21.98 0.64
N LYS A 313 0.22 -23.21 1.15
CA LYS A 313 0.24 -24.42 0.33
C LYS A 313 -1.13 -24.70 -0.29
#